data_AF-A0A537BJR7-F1
#
_entry.id   AF-A0A537BJR7-F1
#
_cell.length_a   1.000
_cell.length_b   1.000
_cell.length_c   1.000
_cell.angle_alpha   90.00
_cell.angle_beta   90.00
_cell.angle_gamma   90.00
#
_symmetry.space_group_name_H-M   'P 1'
#
loop_
_entity.id
_entity.type
_entity.pdbx_description
1 polymer ?
#
loop_
_entity_poly.entity_id
_entity_poly.type
_entity_poly.pdbx_seq_one_letter_code
_entity_poly.pdbx_strand_id
1 'polypeptide(L)'
;MKAMLLTLFLIAVPAAAQPIACADLKAALSIPDTTITLAELRTAGANPNPVGTLPVPICRVVGENKPAVQFEVWMPTGASWNGKFQLVGNGGTAGVISYSAMRTALARGYATASTDTGHVSSGSFDSTWALGRPDLVADFGHRGTHV
;
A
#
# COMPACT_ATOMS: atom_id res chain seq x y z
N MET A 1 45.05 0.72 -51.95
CA MET A 1 43.76 0.11 -51.56
C MET A 1 43.85 -0.25 -50.09
N LYS A 2 43.29 0.55 -49.17
CA LYS A 2 43.25 0.26 -47.73
C LYS A 2 41.78 0.10 -47.36
N ALA A 3 41.38 -1.12 -47.02
CA ALA A 3 40.03 -1.44 -46.61
C ALA A 3 39.79 -0.91 -45.19
N MET A 4 38.77 -0.08 -45.03
CA MET A 4 38.35 0.47 -43.76
C MET A 4 37.27 -0.45 -43.18
N LEU A 5 37.59 -1.21 -42.13
CA LEU A 5 36.62 -2.04 -41.41
C LEU A 5 35.76 -1.13 -40.52
N LEU A 6 34.43 -1.18 -40.73
CA LEU A 6 33.44 -0.51 -39.91
C LEU A 6 32.99 -1.48 -38.80
N THR A 7 33.42 -1.24 -37.57
CA THR A 7 33.04 -2.07 -36.40
C THR A 7 31.67 -1.60 -35.89
N LEU A 8 30.64 -2.43 -36.03
CA LEU A 8 29.30 -2.17 -35.52
C LEU A 8 29.25 -2.48 -34.01
N PHE A 9 29.18 -1.46 -33.16
CA PHE A 9 28.94 -1.64 -31.72
C PHE A 9 27.44 -1.90 -31.48
N LEU A 10 27.08 -3.12 -31.06
CA LEU A 10 25.74 -3.40 -30.53
C LEU A 10 25.62 -2.75 -29.15
N ILE A 11 24.80 -1.72 -29.04
CA ILE A 11 24.41 -1.13 -27.75
C ILE A 11 23.27 -2.00 -27.21
N ALA A 12 23.56 -2.79 -26.17
CA ALA A 12 22.53 -3.54 -25.45
C ALA A 12 21.63 -2.55 -24.69
N VAL A 13 20.41 -2.33 -25.19
CA VAL A 13 19.40 -1.56 -24.47
C VAL A 13 18.90 -2.41 -23.31
N PRO A 14 18.97 -1.93 -22.05
CA PRO A 14 18.42 -2.68 -20.93
C PRO A 14 16.92 -2.86 -21.16
N ALA A 15 16.44 -4.10 -21.10
CA ALA A 15 15.03 -4.41 -21.22
C ALA A 15 14.27 -3.64 -20.14
N ALA A 16 13.34 -2.77 -20.55
CA ALA A 16 12.45 -2.09 -19.63
C ALA A 16 11.64 -3.17 -18.88
N ALA A 17 11.68 -3.12 -17.55
CA ALA A 17 10.87 -3.98 -16.70
C ALA A 17 9.39 -3.80 -17.12
N GLN A 18 8.72 -4.91 -17.41
CA GLN A 18 7.32 -4.88 -17.79
C GLN A 18 6.49 -4.42 -16.59
N PRO A 19 5.48 -3.54 -16.79
CA PRO A 19 4.59 -3.13 -15.72
C PRO A 19 3.83 -4.35 -15.19
N ILE A 20 3.87 -4.55 -13.88
CA ILE A 20 3.12 -5.62 -13.20
C ILE A 20 1.64 -5.22 -13.14
N ALA A 21 0.74 -6.09 -13.60
CA ALA A 21 -0.68 -5.83 -13.48
C ALA A 21 -1.10 -5.88 -12.00
N CYS A 22 -2.11 -5.09 -11.62
CA CYS A 22 -2.55 -5.01 -10.23
C CYS A 22 -2.90 -6.39 -9.63
N ALA A 23 -3.59 -7.24 -10.39
CA ALA A 23 -3.99 -8.58 -9.95
C ALA A 23 -2.78 -9.51 -9.69
N ASP A 24 -1.65 -9.26 -10.37
CA ASP A 24 -0.46 -10.09 -10.28
C ASP A 24 0.45 -9.69 -9.11
N LEU A 25 0.26 -8.50 -8.51
CA LEU A 25 1.08 -8.01 -7.40
C LEU A 25 1.12 -8.99 -6.23
N LYS A 26 0.01 -9.65 -5.94
CA LYS A 26 -0.06 -10.65 -4.87
C LYS A 26 0.93 -11.80 -5.08
N ALA A 27 1.13 -12.23 -6.32
CA ALA A 27 2.05 -13.32 -6.66
C ALA A 27 3.47 -12.82 -6.93
N ALA A 28 3.61 -11.59 -7.42
CA ALA A 28 4.89 -11.02 -7.83
C ALA A 28 5.72 -10.46 -6.66
N LEU A 29 5.09 -10.06 -5.56
CA LEU A 29 5.78 -9.45 -4.43
C LEU A 29 6.25 -10.50 -3.42
N SER A 30 7.54 -10.45 -3.10
CA SER A 30 8.14 -11.18 -1.98
C SER A 30 8.79 -10.16 -1.06
N ILE A 31 8.14 -9.88 0.07
CA ILE A 31 8.60 -8.95 1.09
C ILE A 31 8.73 -9.73 2.41
N PRO A 32 9.86 -9.63 3.13
CA PRO A 32 10.02 -10.29 4.42
C PRO A 32 8.86 -9.98 5.36
N ASP A 33 8.38 -11.01 6.05
CA ASP A 33 7.32 -10.92 7.05
C ASP A 33 5.98 -10.36 6.57
N THR A 34 5.78 -10.20 5.27
CA THR A 34 4.59 -9.59 4.69
C THR A 34 3.83 -10.58 3.81
N THR A 35 2.51 -10.65 4.02
CA THR A 35 1.59 -11.41 3.18
C THR A 35 0.63 -10.46 2.49
N ILE A 36 0.58 -10.49 1.15
CA ILE A 36 -0.47 -9.80 0.38
C ILE A 36 -1.67 -10.74 0.26
N THR A 37 -2.80 -10.34 0.82
CA THR A 37 -4.02 -11.16 0.83
C THR A 37 -4.90 -10.84 -0.37
N LEU A 38 -4.90 -9.59 -0.82
CA LEU A 38 -5.68 -9.09 -1.95
C LEU A 38 -4.86 -8.09 -2.76
N ALA A 39 -4.97 -8.18 -4.09
CA ALA A 39 -4.55 -7.13 -5.00
C ALA A 39 -5.56 -7.06 -6.14
N GLU A 40 -6.28 -5.94 -6.27
CA GLU A 40 -7.39 -5.82 -7.22
C GLU A 40 -7.55 -4.40 -7.77
N LEU A 41 -7.97 -4.30 -9.02
CA LEU A 41 -8.34 -3.04 -9.63
C LEU A 41 -9.74 -2.63 -9.17
N ARG A 42 -9.89 -1.37 -8.75
CA ARG A 42 -11.18 -0.74 -8.44
C ARG A 42 -11.36 0.51 -9.29
N THR A 43 -12.56 0.70 -9.81
CA THR A 43 -12.90 1.85 -10.65
C THR A 43 -13.26 3.06 -9.79
N ALA A 44 -13.15 4.26 -10.37
CA ALA A 44 -13.75 5.45 -9.76
C ALA A 44 -15.26 5.24 -9.56
N GLY A 45 -15.80 5.79 -8.47
CA GLY A 45 -17.20 5.65 -8.08
C GLY A 45 -17.55 4.33 -7.37
N ALA A 46 -16.66 3.32 -7.36
CA ALA A 46 -16.89 2.11 -6.59
C ALA A 46 -16.98 2.43 -5.09
N ASN A 47 -17.92 1.79 -4.38
CA ASN A 47 -18.19 2.02 -2.97
C ASN A 47 -18.18 0.71 -2.15
N PRO A 48 -17.02 0.03 -2.03
CA PRO A 48 -16.94 -1.17 -1.19
C PRO A 48 -17.07 -0.80 0.29
N ASN A 49 -17.80 -1.59 1.05
CA ASN A 49 -17.73 -1.52 2.51
C ASN A 49 -16.42 -2.19 2.99
N PRO A 50 -15.63 -1.62 3.91
CA PRO A 50 -15.75 -0.32 4.60
C PRO A 50 -15.04 0.87 3.93
N VAL A 51 -14.50 0.66 2.72
CA VAL A 51 -13.68 1.61 1.94
C VAL A 51 -14.38 2.91 1.56
N GLY A 52 -15.69 2.91 1.31
CA GLY A 52 -16.44 4.09 0.84
C GLY A 52 -16.24 4.40 -0.65
N THR A 53 -16.91 5.44 -1.16
CA THR A 53 -16.84 5.83 -2.58
C THR A 53 -15.45 6.33 -2.99
N LEU A 54 -14.85 5.67 -3.97
CA LEU A 54 -13.53 6.01 -4.49
C LEU A 54 -13.58 7.19 -5.49
N PRO A 55 -12.79 8.26 -5.30
CA PRO A 55 -12.76 9.41 -6.21
C PRO A 55 -12.06 9.14 -7.55
N VAL A 56 -11.16 8.15 -7.60
CA VAL A 56 -10.33 7.80 -8.78
C VAL A 56 -10.14 6.28 -8.84
N PRO A 57 -9.80 5.70 -10.00
CA PRO A 57 -9.48 4.28 -10.08
C PRO A 57 -8.18 3.97 -9.32
N ILE A 58 -8.15 2.84 -8.61
CA ILE A 58 -7.00 2.39 -7.82
C ILE A 58 -6.67 0.92 -8.06
N CYS A 59 -5.40 0.57 -7.89
CA CYS A 59 -5.02 -0.75 -7.47
C CYS A 59 -5.05 -0.80 -5.93
N ARG A 60 -5.98 -1.59 -5.38
CA ARG A 60 -6.13 -1.82 -3.94
C ARG A 60 -5.33 -3.04 -3.56
N VAL A 61 -4.40 -2.87 -2.63
CA VAL A 61 -3.60 -3.94 -2.04
C VAL A 61 -3.94 -4.04 -0.56
N VAL A 62 -4.28 -5.24 -0.10
CA VAL A 62 -4.52 -5.54 1.31
C VAL A 62 -3.47 -6.54 1.74
N GLY A 63 -2.88 -6.31 2.92
CA GLY A 63 -1.85 -7.19 3.43
C GLY A 63 -1.75 -7.16 4.94
N GLU A 64 -0.84 -8.01 5.41
CA GLU A 64 -0.47 -8.15 6.80
C GLU A 64 1.05 -8.21 6.90
N ASN A 65 1.61 -7.44 7.83
CA ASN A 65 2.99 -7.57 8.26
C ASN A 65 3.04 -8.23 9.64
N LYS A 66 3.83 -9.29 9.76
CA LYS A 66 3.94 -10.04 11.01
C LYS A 66 4.52 -9.16 12.12
N PRO A 67 4.04 -9.32 13.36
CA PRO A 67 3.17 -10.39 13.83
C PRO A 67 1.67 -10.14 13.65
N ALA A 68 1.22 -8.90 13.43
CA ALA A 68 -0.20 -8.57 13.56
C ALA A 68 -0.67 -7.32 12.80
N VAL A 69 0.20 -6.59 12.10
CA VAL A 69 -0.17 -5.28 11.51
C VAL A 69 -0.91 -5.50 10.20
N GLN A 70 -2.20 -5.18 10.17
CA GLN A 70 -2.96 -5.15 8.93
C GLN A 70 -2.80 -3.80 8.24
N PHE A 71 -2.68 -3.82 6.92
CA PHE A 71 -2.52 -2.60 6.14
C PHE A 71 -3.26 -2.65 4.81
N GLU A 72 -3.53 -1.47 4.29
CA GLU A 72 -3.92 -1.30 2.89
C GLU A 72 -3.05 -0.25 2.20
N VAL A 73 -2.78 -0.49 0.92
CA VAL A 73 -2.13 0.45 0.01
C VAL A 73 -3.04 0.66 -1.19
N TRP A 74 -3.35 1.92 -1.49
CA TRP A 74 -4.13 2.33 -2.65
C TRP A 74 -3.25 3.12 -3.61
N MET A 75 -3.01 2.54 -4.78
CA MET A 75 -2.24 3.17 -5.84
C MET A 75 -3.20 3.67 -6.92
N PRO A 76 -3.40 5.00 -7.07
CA PRO A 76 -4.17 5.53 -8.19
C PRO A 76 -3.54 5.13 -9.52
N THR A 77 -4.37 4.73 -10.48
CA THR A 77 -3.88 4.25 -11.78
C THR A 77 -3.81 5.36 -12.81
N GLY A 78 -2.88 5.24 -13.76
CA GLY A 78 -2.76 6.18 -14.89
C GLY A 78 -2.47 7.61 -14.42
N ALA A 79 -3.14 8.58 -15.03
CA ALA A 79 -2.93 10.01 -14.76
C ALA A 79 -3.49 10.49 -13.41
N SER A 80 -4.19 9.62 -12.66
CA SER A 80 -4.74 9.98 -11.34
C SER A 80 -3.67 10.05 -10.25
N TRP A 81 -2.47 9.51 -10.50
CA TRP A 81 -1.36 9.60 -9.56
C TRP A 81 -0.50 10.83 -9.81
N ASN A 82 -0.26 11.62 -8.76
CA ASN A 82 0.56 12.83 -8.79
C ASN A 82 2.06 12.57 -8.54
N GLY A 83 2.47 11.30 -8.50
CA GLY A 83 3.86 10.89 -8.23
C GLY A 83 4.26 10.90 -6.75
N LYS A 84 3.35 11.16 -5.82
CA LYS A 84 3.63 11.23 -4.37
C LYS A 84 2.95 10.12 -3.60
N PHE A 85 3.54 9.77 -2.46
CA PHE A 85 2.98 8.85 -1.48
C PHE A 85 2.60 9.61 -0.20
N GLN A 86 1.48 9.24 0.41
CA GLN A 86 1.03 9.74 1.71
C GLN A 86 0.50 8.59 2.57
N LEU A 87 1.27 8.19 3.58
CA LEU A 87 0.75 7.42 4.69
C LEU A 87 -0.20 8.31 5.50
N VAL A 88 -1.37 7.78 5.84
CA VAL A 88 -2.29 8.43 6.80
C VAL A 88 -2.29 7.64 8.10
N GLY A 89 -2.18 8.36 9.21
CA GLY A 89 -2.25 7.79 10.55
C GLY A 89 -3.68 7.45 10.98
N ASN A 90 -3.81 7.14 12.25
CA ASN A 90 -5.07 6.77 12.91
C ASN A 90 -5.41 7.79 14.00
N GLY A 91 -6.45 7.52 14.78
CA GLY A 91 -6.83 8.33 15.94
C GLY A 91 -7.21 7.46 17.14
N GLY A 92 -7.33 8.08 18.31
CA GLY A 92 -7.71 7.37 19.53
C GLY A 92 -6.67 6.34 19.95
N THR A 93 -7.12 5.15 20.37
CA THR A 93 -6.27 4.00 20.73
C THR A 93 -5.97 3.09 19.54
N ALA A 94 -6.31 3.53 18.31
CA ALA A 94 -6.23 2.83 17.02
C ALA A 94 -6.68 1.35 17.06
N GLY A 95 -6.43 0.58 16.00
CA GLY A 95 -7.10 -0.71 15.77
C GLY A 95 -8.07 -0.72 14.59
N VAL A 96 -7.91 0.25 13.68
CA VAL A 96 -8.73 0.42 12.46
C VAL A 96 -7.91 1.07 11.36
N ILE A 97 -8.13 0.66 10.10
CA ILE A 97 -7.59 1.34 8.92
C ILE A 97 -8.41 2.60 8.62
N SER A 98 -7.73 3.74 8.43
CA SER A 98 -8.37 5.05 8.27
C SER A 98 -8.83 5.33 6.83
N TYR A 99 -9.83 4.58 6.35
CA TYR A 99 -10.33 4.67 4.98
C TYR A 99 -10.79 6.07 4.54
N SER A 100 -11.41 6.85 5.44
CA SER A 100 -11.80 8.23 5.15
C SER A 100 -10.59 9.13 4.86
N ALA A 101 -9.54 9.02 5.66
CA ALA A 101 -8.30 9.76 5.46
C ALA A 101 -7.57 9.31 4.19
N MET A 102 -7.57 8.01 3.89
CA MET A 102 -7.04 7.48 2.64
C MET A 102 -7.79 8.06 1.44
N ARG A 103 -9.13 8.12 1.46
CA ARG A 103 -9.92 8.76 0.39
C ARG A 103 -9.55 10.23 0.20
N THR A 104 -9.31 10.97 1.29
CA THR A 104 -8.87 12.38 1.21
C THR A 104 -7.49 12.51 0.57
N ALA A 105 -6.53 11.64 0.90
CA ALA A 105 -5.22 11.62 0.25
C ALA A 105 -5.35 11.26 -1.24
N LEU A 106 -6.16 10.26 -1.55
CA LEU A 106 -6.41 9.79 -2.90
C LEU A 106 -7.07 10.87 -3.79
N ALA A 107 -8.02 11.64 -3.26
CA ALA A 107 -8.64 12.77 -3.98
C ALA A 107 -7.63 13.87 -4.36
N ARG A 108 -6.50 13.96 -3.65
CA ARG A 108 -5.39 14.86 -3.97
C ARG A 108 -4.34 14.23 -4.90
N GLY A 109 -4.60 13.01 -5.38
CA GLY A 109 -3.76 12.28 -6.32
C GLY A 109 -2.61 11.49 -5.68
N TYR A 110 -2.58 11.32 -4.36
CA TYR A 110 -1.52 10.53 -3.71
C TYR A 110 -1.80 9.03 -3.83
N ALA A 111 -0.73 8.24 -4.00
CA ALA A 111 -0.77 6.87 -3.51
C ALA A 111 -0.80 6.91 -1.98
N THR A 112 -1.64 6.11 -1.34
CA THR A 112 -1.86 6.22 0.11
C THR A 112 -1.88 4.87 0.78
N ALA A 113 -1.50 4.85 2.06
CA ALA A 113 -1.59 3.67 2.91
C ALA A 113 -2.09 4.04 4.29
N SER A 114 -2.65 3.06 5.00
CA SER A 114 -2.99 3.13 6.41
C SER A 114 -2.94 1.73 7.00
N THR A 115 -2.71 1.64 8.31
CA THR A 115 -2.64 0.38 9.05
C THR A 115 -3.64 0.38 10.20
N ASP A 116 -3.92 -0.79 10.77
CA ASP A 116 -4.69 -0.92 12.01
C ASP A 116 -3.83 -0.75 13.27
N THR A 117 -2.51 -0.59 13.12
CA THR A 117 -1.53 -0.52 14.20
C THR A 117 -1.42 -1.79 15.06
N GLY A 118 -1.66 -2.96 14.46
CA GLY A 118 -1.32 -4.26 15.03
C GLY A 118 -2.42 -4.92 15.87
N HIS A 119 -3.61 -4.33 15.94
CA HIS A 119 -4.71 -4.87 16.74
C HIS A 119 -6.06 -4.43 16.19
N VAL A 120 -7.15 -4.96 16.76
CA VAL A 120 -8.51 -4.49 16.50
C VAL A 120 -9.06 -3.92 17.79
N SER A 121 -9.62 -2.72 17.74
CA SER A 121 -10.24 -2.09 18.89
C SER A 121 -11.77 -2.13 18.81
N SER A 122 -12.43 -2.32 19.96
CA SER A 122 -13.90 -2.32 20.06
C SER A 122 -14.49 -0.89 20.09
N GLY A 123 -13.65 0.14 20.22
CA GLY A 123 -14.05 1.54 20.21
C GLY A 123 -12.87 2.52 20.29
N SER A 124 -13.07 3.78 19.95
CA SER A 124 -11.99 4.76 19.74
C SER A 124 -11.05 5.01 20.93
N PHE A 125 -11.40 4.58 22.14
CA PHE A 125 -10.57 4.73 23.34
C PHE A 125 -10.50 3.46 24.19
N ASP A 126 -10.90 2.32 23.64
CA ASP A 126 -10.68 1.04 24.31
C ASP A 126 -9.19 0.67 24.19
N SER A 127 -8.52 0.54 25.34
CA SER A 127 -7.10 0.16 25.45
C SER A 127 -6.92 -1.24 26.06
N THR A 128 -7.98 -2.03 26.18
CA THR A 128 -7.90 -3.38 26.77
C THR A 128 -6.97 -4.30 25.98
N TRP A 129 -6.82 -4.07 24.68
CA TRP A 129 -5.87 -4.75 23.80
C TRP A 129 -4.41 -4.64 24.28
N ALA A 130 -4.06 -3.59 25.03
CA ALA A 130 -2.69 -3.33 25.48
C ALA A 130 -2.31 -4.11 26.75
N LEU A 131 -3.29 -4.61 27.50
CA LEU A 131 -3.05 -5.24 28.80
C LEU A 131 -2.22 -6.53 28.65
N GLY A 132 -1.01 -6.51 29.22
CA GLY A 132 -0.08 -7.64 29.14
C GLY A 132 0.49 -7.89 27.74
N ARG A 133 0.34 -6.95 26.80
CA ARG A 133 0.74 -7.09 25.39
C ARG A 133 1.72 -6.00 24.96
N PRO A 134 2.97 -6.03 25.47
CA PRO A 134 3.99 -5.04 25.10
C PRO A 134 4.33 -5.04 23.61
N ASP A 135 4.11 -6.17 22.93
CA ASP A 135 4.25 -6.30 21.47
C ASP A 135 3.24 -5.43 20.71
N LEU A 136 1.98 -5.41 21.13
CA LEU A 136 0.94 -4.57 20.52
C LEU A 136 1.14 -3.09 20.87
N VAL A 137 1.67 -2.80 22.06
CA VAL A 137 2.03 -1.42 22.44
C VAL A 137 3.16 -0.89 21.55
N ALA A 138 4.13 -1.72 21.17
CA ALA A 138 5.18 -1.35 20.23
C ALA A 138 4.62 -1.13 18.81
N ASP A 139 3.67 -1.95 18.36
CA ASP A 139 2.94 -1.74 17.10
C ASP A 139 2.23 -0.40 17.07
N PHE A 140 1.41 -0.13 18.08
CA PHE A 140 0.70 1.13 18.21
C PHE A 140 1.64 2.33 18.31
N GLY A 141 2.71 2.21 19.10
CA GLY A 141 3.61 3.33 19.40
C GLY A 141 4.48 3.74 18.22
N HIS A 142 4.93 2.79 17.38
CA HIS A 142 5.81 3.12 16.25
C HIS A 142 5.79 2.09 15.11
N ARG A 143 5.81 0.79 15.39
CA ARG A 143 6.12 -0.22 14.36
C ARG A 143 5.01 -0.27 13.32
N GLY A 144 3.76 -0.24 13.74
CA GLY A 144 2.60 -0.38 12.87
C GLY A 144 2.45 0.72 11.82
N THR A 145 3.07 1.89 12.00
CA THR A 145 3.08 2.96 10.97
C THR A 145 4.37 3.00 10.16
N HIS A 146 5.40 2.28 10.61
CA HIS A 146 6.72 2.28 9.98
C HIS A 146 6.89 1.16 8.94
N VAL A 147 6.38 -0.04 9.25
CA VAL A 147 6.58 -1.27 8.45
C VAL A 147 5.74 -1.35 7.19
#